data_AF-A0AAN7KB79-F1
#
_entry.id   AF-A0AAN7KB79-F1
#
_cell.length_a   1.000
_cell.length_b   1.000
_cell.length_c   1.000
_cell.angle_alpha   90.00
_cell.angle_beta   90.00
_cell.angle_gamma   90.00
#
_symmetry.space_group_name_H-M   'P 1'
#
loop_
_entity.id
_entity.type
_entity.pdbx_description
1 polymer ?
#
loop_
_entity_poly.entity_id
_entity_poly.type
_entity_poly.pdbx_seq_one_letter_code
_entity_poly.pdbx_strand_id
1 'polypeptide(L)'
;MYAPPHPPGLSNSNSRTSVADVPSLRAYQVWKGSNRFCCGGRLIFGPDARSLYMTIFLILVPVFLFCTFVSRTLIEEFHHRTGNIIVVICAVFTVYTIALLFLTSGRDPGIIPRNQQPPDPEDEAEGSVVSSDWPGSLGVAPSIPPTKDVKVNGVAIKVKYCQTCMLYRPPRCSHCSICNNCVDRFDHHCPWVGQCIGKRNYRFFFMFISSTTLLCLYVFVFSIVNLSKIMSTHHCSLWKALSKSPASGILILYTFLVAWFVGGLTGFHLYLILTNQTTYENFRYRYDRRMNPYNRGWAGNALEIFCSRIPPSRNNFREKVEVDPAEIFNNSVSYMHAMNPELPKISFDFGMGKRQAVAAEDFADAQNQLEGIGGLERCGTQPPRLAWETKDNWEMNLDRMLAPEFGVQFGMSPKELQKINDVHHSVPPLQI
;
A
#
# COMPACT_ATOMS: atom_id res chain seq x y z
N MET A 1 89.66 -7.89 8.01
CA MET A 1 88.43 -7.50 8.75
C MET A 1 87.40 -8.60 8.52
N TYR A 2 86.64 -8.98 9.54
CA TYR A 2 85.55 -9.96 9.39
C TYR A 2 84.36 -9.32 8.67
N ALA A 3 83.83 -10.01 7.66
CA ALA A 3 82.51 -9.77 7.09
C ALA A 3 81.81 -11.13 6.95
N PRO A 4 80.58 -11.31 7.49
CA PRO A 4 79.89 -12.60 7.48
C PRO A 4 79.27 -12.92 6.11
N PRO A 5 79.02 -14.21 5.80
CA PRO A 5 78.43 -14.63 4.53
C PRO A 5 76.93 -14.29 4.42
N HIS A 6 76.45 -14.16 3.17
CA HIS A 6 75.03 -13.95 2.86
C HIS A 6 74.14 -15.09 3.38
N PRO A 7 72.93 -14.78 3.90
CA PRO A 7 71.91 -15.80 4.16
C PRO A 7 71.37 -16.39 2.83
N PRO A 8 71.04 -17.68 2.79
CA PRO A 8 70.55 -18.34 1.57
C PRO A 8 69.12 -17.92 1.23
N GLY A 9 68.79 -17.97 -0.07
CA GLY A 9 67.46 -17.62 -0.58
C GLY A 9 66.37 -18.54 -0.04
N LEU A 10 65.34 -17.93 0.58
CA LEU A 10 64.14 -18.64 1.01
C LEU A 10 63.21 -18.91 -0.19
N SER A 11 62.79 -20.16 -0.32
CA SER A 11 62.01 -20.69 -1.42
C SER A 11 60.58 -20.15 -1.48
N ASN A 12 60.07 -19.96 -2.70
CA ASN A 12 58.65 -19.67 -3.00
C ASN A 12 57.76 -20.90 -2.70
N SER A 13 57.60 -21.24 -1.42
CA SER A 13 56.81 -22.37 -0.97
C SER A 13 56.19 -22.10 0.41
N ASN A 14 55.03 -21.42 0.44
CA ASN A 14 53.91 -21.60 1.38
C ASN A 14 52.93 -20.39 1.45
N SER A 15 52.62 -19.73 0.32
CA SER A 15 51.50 -18.76 0.23
C SER A 15 50.16 -19.39 -0.17
N ARG A 16 50.03 -20.73 -0.08
CA ARG A 16 48.73 -21.42 -0.01
C ARG A 16 48.25 -21.52 1.44
N THR A 17 48.13 -20.38 2.11
CA THR A 17 47.04 -20.24 3.10
C THR A 17 45.75 -20.46 2.33
N SER A 18 45.07 -21.56 2.62
CA SER A 18 43.73 -21.83 2.10
C SER A 18 42.86 -20.59 2.32
N VAL A 19 42.31 -20.03 1.24
CA VAL A 19 41.17 -19.13 1.34
C VAL A 19 40.10 -19.95 2.04
N ALA A 20 39.88 -19.68 3.33
CA ALA A 20 38.83 -20.34 4.08
C ALA A 20 37.52 -20.03 3.37
N ASP A 21 36.72 -21.06 3.06
CA ASP A 21 35.45 -20.91 2.35
C ASP A 21 34.57 -19.87 3.07
N VAL A 22 34.56 -18.65 2.55
CA VAL A 22 33.74 -17.57 3.09
C VAL A 22 32.30 -18.01 2.89
N PRO A 23 31.50 -18.18 3.97
CA PRO A 23 30.15 -18.71 3.82
C PRO A 23 29.34 -17.83 2.87
N SER A 24 28.92 -18.38 1.72
CA SER A 24 28.22 -17.59 0.70
C SER A 24 26.91 -17.03 1.28
N LEU A 25 26.92 -15.75 1.65
CA LEU A 25 25.80 -15.06 2.27
C LEU A 25 24.67 -14.88 1.25
N ARG A 26 23.43 -14.75 1.74
CA ARG A 26 22.27 -14.43 0.91
C ARG A 26 21.88 -12.98 1.05
N ALA A 27 21.29 -12.39 0.01
CA ALA A 27 20.90 -10.98 -0.01
C ALA A 27 20.03 -10.55 1.19
N TYR A 28 19.15 -11.43 1.71
CA TYR A 28 18.36 -11.13 2.91
C TYR A 28 19.16 -11.02 4.22
N GLN A 29 20.35 -11.62 4.28
CA GLN A 29 21.22 -11.63 5.47
C GLN A 29 22.07 -10.35 5.56
N VAL A 30 22.38 -9.74 4.41
CA VAL A 30 23.15 -8.49 4.27
C VAL A 30 22.27 -7.31 3.83
N TRP A 31 20.96 -7.41 4.09
CA TRP A 31 19.99 -6.44 3.62
C TRP A 31 20.14 -5.09 4.34
N LYS A 32 20.40 -4.01 3.58
CA LYS A 32 20.66 -2.66 4.12
C LYS A 32 19.41 -1.92 4.63
N GLY A 33 18.20 -2.48 4.46
CA GLY A 33 16.93 -1.91 4.95
C GLY A 33 16.44 -2.52 6.26
N SER A 34 15.48 -1.88 6.94
CA SER A 34 15.00 -2.28 8.28
C SER A 34 14.04 -3.48 8.30
N ASN A 35 14.09 -4.35 7.27
CA ASN A 35 13.16 -5.48 7.14
C ASN A 35 13.55 -6.66 8.02
N ARG A 36 12.53 -7.41 8.47
CA ARG A 36 12.72 -8.69 9.16
C ARG A 36 12.38 -9.82 8.20
N PHE A 37 13.34 -10.70 7.95
CA PHE A 37 13.16 -11.86 7.07
C PHE A 37 12.86 -13.12 7.87
N CYS A 38 11.99 -13.97 7.34
CA CYS A 38 11.66 -15.28 7.92
C CYS A 38 11.61 -16.37 6.83
N CYS A 39 11.62 -17.64 7.26
CA CYS A 39 11.59 -18.83 6.39
C CYS A 39 12.69 -18.82 5.30
N GLY A 40 13.92 -18.43 5.66
CA GLY A 40 15.06 -18.37 4.74
C GLY A 40 14.89 -17.35 3.61
N GLY A 41 14.38 -16.15 3.94
CA GLY A 41 14.15 -15.06 2.99
C GLY A 41 12.89 -15.20 2.13
N ARG A 42 11.97 -16.11 2.48
CA ARG A 42 10.68 -16.27 1.77
C ARG A 42 9.60 -15.29 2.24
N LEU A 43 9.63 -14.94 3.53
CA LEU A 43 8.72 -13.96 4.14
C LEU A 43 9.49 -12.71 4.54
N ILE A 44 8.87 -11.55 4.34
CA ILE A 44 9.50 -10.23 4.47
C ILE A 44 8.53 -9.31 5.19
N PHE A 45 8.88 -8.95 6.42
CA PHE A 45 8.12 -8.06 7.27
C PHE A 45 8.82 -6.70 7.41
N GLY A 46 8.09 -5.66 7.84
CA GLY A 46 8.71 -4.41 8.26
C GLY A 46 9.35 -4.53 9.66
N PRO A 47 9.96 -3.45 10.16
CA PRO A 47 10.57 -3.45 11.49
C PRO A 47 9.55 -3.68 12.61
N ASP A 48 8.32 -3.21 12.39
CA ASP A 48 7.20 -3.22 13.34
C ASP A 48 6.44 -4.55 13.40
N ALA A 49 6.92 -5.63 12.75
CA ALA A 49 6.26 -6.94 12.66
C ALA A 49 5.69 -7.52 13.98
N ARG A 50 6.20 -7.09 15.14
CA ARG A 50 5.68 -7.47 16.47
C ARG A 50 4.26 -6.97 16.73
N SER A 51 3.81 -5.90 16.07
CA SER A 51 2.43 -5.40 16.17
C SER A 51 1.38 -6.41 15.67
N LEU A 52 1.77 -7.35 14.80
CA LEU A 52 0.89 -8.39 14.31
C LEU A 52 0.26 -9.21 15.43
N TYR A 53 0.97 -9.44 16.54
CA TYR A 53 0.39 -10.13 17.69
C TYR A 53 -0.80 -9.38 18.27
N MET A 54 -0.75 -8.03 18.32
CA MET A 54 -1.86 -7.18 18.76
C MET A 54 -3.02 -7.23 17.76
N THR A 55 -2.75 -7.13 16.47
CA THR A 55 -3.79 -7.19 15.42
C THR A 55 -4.48 -8.56 15.39
N ILE A 56 -3.71 -9.65 15.51
CA ILE A 56 -4.25 -11.02 15.60
C ILE A 56 -5.10 -11.16 16.86
N PHE A 57 -4.64 -10.68 18.02
CA PHE A 57 -5.39 -10.70 19.27
C PHE A 57 -6.73 -9.96 19.16
N LEU A 58 -6.73 -8.74 18.60
CA LEU A 58 -7.92 -7.93 18.37
C LEU A 58 -8.94 -8.59 17.42
N ILE A 59 -8.51 -9.48 16.54
CA ILE A 59 -9.41 -10.26 15.67
C ILE A 59 -9.90 -11.54 16.38
N LEU A 60 -8.99 -12.30 17.00
CA LEU A 60 -9.32 -13.63 17.54
C LEU A 60 -10.11 -13.59 18.85
N VAL A 61 -9.89 -12.61 19.73
CA VAL A 61 -10.64 -12.50 21.00
C VAL A 61 -12.15 -12.30 20.80
N PRO A 62 -12.64 -11.31 20.01
CA PRO A 62 -14.08 -11.14 19.79
C PRO A 62 -14.70 -12.34 19.05
N VAL A 63 -13.97 -12.96 18.11
CA VAL A 63 -14.43 -14.19 17.44
C VAL A 63 -14.54 -15.35 18.44
N PHE A 64 -13.57 -15.52 19.32
CA PHE A 64 -13.62 -16.55 20.38
C PHE A 64 -14.82 -16.33 21.30
N LEU A 65 -15.00 -15.10 21.81
CA LEU A 65 -16.16 -14.75 22.65
C LEU A 65 -17.50 -14.99 21.94
N PHE A 66 -17.58 -14.68 20.64
CA PHE A 66 -18.75 -14.96 19.82
C PHE A 66 -19.02 -16.47 19.74
N CYS A 67 -18.01 -17.26 19.38
CA CYS A 67 -18.11 -18.71 19.26
C CYS A 67 -18.33 -19.44 20.59
N THR A 68 -17.92 -18.89 21.74
CA THR A 68 -18.12 -19.54 23.04
C THR A 68 -19.43 -19.15 23.73
N PHE A 69 -19.87 -17.89 23.62
CA PHE A 69 -21.00 -17.37 24.40
C PHE A 69 -22.23 -17.01 23.56
N VAL A 70 -22.06 -16.55 22.33
CA VAL A 70 -23.19 -16.13 21.47
C VAL A 70 -23.69 -17.30 20.64
N SER A 71 -22.78 -18.08 20.04
CA SER A 71 -23.18 -19.12 19.10
C SER A 71 -23.83 -20.35 19.74
N ARG A 72 -23.55 -20.65 21.02
CA ARG A 72 -24.21 -21.75 21.75
C ARG A 72 -25.72 -21.57 21.76
N THR A 73 -26.18 -20.39 22.19
CA THR A 73 -27.60 -20.02 22.16
C THR A 73 -28.16 -20.08 20.74
N LEU A 74 -27.40 -19.66 19.72
CA LEU A 74 -27.83 -19.77 18.31
C LEU A 74 -27.91 -21.22 17.80
N ILE A 75 -27.10 -22.16 18.32
CA ILE A 75 -27.14 -23.60 17.98
C ILE A 75 -28.32 -24.31 18.66
N GLU A 76 -28.73 -23.83 19.83
CA GLU A 76 -29.88 -24.34 20.59
C GLU A 76 -31.22 -23.78 20.06
N GLU A 77 -31.28 -22.50 19.69
CA GLU A 77 -32.50 -21.79 19.24
C GLU A 77 -32.81 -21.92 17.73
N PHE A 78 -31.80 -22.14 16.88
CA PHE A 78 -32.01 -22.42 15.46
C PHE A 78 -31.94 -23.94 15.22
N HIS A 79 -32.69 -24.43 14.23
CA HIS A 79 -32.61 -25.83 13.78
C HIS A 79 -31.13 -26.24 13.64
N HIS A 80 -30.67 -27.27 14.35
CA HIS A 80 -29.24 -27.47 14.68
C HIS A 80 -28.25 -27.36 13.49
N ARG A 81 -28.68 -27.68 12.26
CA ARG A 81 -27.87 -27.48 11.04
C ARG A 81 -27.52 -26.00 10.82
N THR A 82 -28.48 -25.08 10.96
CA THR A 82 -28.31 -23.65 10.70
C THR A 82 -27.39 -22.97 11.72
N GLY A 83 -27.55 -23.28 13.01
CA GLY A 83 -26.67 -22.75 14.06
C GLY A 83 -25.21 -23.18 13.88
N ASN A 84 -24.98 -24.44 13.52
CA ASN A 84 -23.63 -24.94 13.21
C ASN A 84 -23.03 -24.26 11.97
N ILE A 85 -23.83 -24.01 10.93
CA ILE A 85 -23.40 -23.29 9.72
C ILE A 85 -22.92 -21.86 10.06
N ILE A 86 -23.60 -21.16 10.96
CA ILE A 86 -23.18 -19.82 11.44
C ILE A 86 -21.77 -19.86 12.03
N VAL A 87 -21.48 -20.82 12.91
CA VAL A 87 -20.14 -20.97 13.52
C VAL A 87 -19.07 -21.33 12.48
N VAL A 88 -19.37 -22.26 11.57
CA VAL A 88 -18.44 -22.67 10.51
C VAL A 88 -18.11 -21.50 9.58
N ILE A 89 -19.10 -20.71 9.17
CA ILE A 89 -18.89 -19.49 8.36
C ILE A 89 -17.99 -18.50 9.11
N CYS A 90 -18.27 -18.22 10.38
CA CYS A 90 -17.45 -17.32 11.20
C CYS A 90 -16.00 -17.80 11.31
N ALA A 91 -15.78 -19.10 11.55
CA ALA A 91 -14.45 -19.70 11.65
C ALA A 91 -13.68 -19.63 10.33
N VAL A 92 -14.29 -20.05 9.22
CA VAL A 92 -13.68 -20.01 7.87
C VAL A 92 -13.34 -18.56 7.47
N PHE A 93 -14.24 -17.61 7.74
CA PHE A 93 -14.03 -16.21 7.39
C PHE A 93 -12.98 -15.53 8.28
N THR A 94 -12.82 -15.98 9.52
CA THR A 94 -11.71 -15.58 10.39
C THR A 94 -10.37 -16.10 9.86
N VAL A 95 -10.30 -17.38 9.47
CA VAL A 95 -9.09 -17.97 8.85
C VAL A 95 -8.71 -17.22 7.57
N TYR A 96 -9.69 -16.88 6.72
CA TYR A 96 -9.49 -16.06 5.52
C TYR A 96 -8.93 -14.67 5.85
N THR A 97 -9.52 -13.96 6.83
CA THR A 97 -9.06 -12.65 7.28
C THR A 97 -7.61 -12.70 7.82
N ILE A 98 -7.28 -13.72 8.61
CA ILE A 98 -5.92 -13.93 9.13
C ILE A 98 -4.93 -14.27 8.00
N ALA A 99 -5.33 -15.07 7.01
CA ALA A 99 -4.49 -15.36 5.85
C ALA A 99 -4.19 -14.08 5.04
N LEU A 100 -5.18 -13.20 4.85
CA LEU A 100 -5.01 -11.90 4.20
C LEU A 100 -4.07 -10.96 4.99
N LEU A 101 -4.14 -10.96 6.33
CA LEU A 101 -3.20 -10.22 7.18
C LEU A 101 -1.75 -10.69 6.93
N PHE A 102 -1.50 -12.00 6.92
CA PHE A 102 -0.17 -12.55 6.63
C PHE A 102 0.30 -12.28 5.19
N LEU A 103 -0.59 -12.38 4.19
CA LEU A 103 -0.30 -12.04 2.79
C LEU A 103 0.01 -10.56 2.57
N THR A 104 -0.56 -9.69 3.41
CA THR A 104 -0.28 -8.25 3.41
C THR A 104 1.06 -7.94 4.07
N SER A 105 1.30 -8.53 5.23
CA SER A 105 2.42 -8.20 6.11
C SER A 105 3.74 -8.88 5.74
N GLY A 106 3.71 -10.19 5.46
CA GLY A 106 4.89 -11.03 5.22
C GLY A 106 5.39 -11.02 3.78
N ARG A 107 4.95 -10.06 2.96
CA ARG A 107 5.23 -9.96 1.53
C ARG A 107 6.04 -8.71 1.24
N ASP A 108 7.01 -8.82 0.31
CA ASP A 108 7.64 -7.65 -0.31
C ASP A 108 6.56 -6.70 -0.88
N PRO A 109 6.44 -5.45 -0.39
CA PRO A 109 5.43 -4.50 -0.84
C PRO A 109 5.69 -3.94 -2.24
N GLY A 110 6.87 -4.18 -2.81
CA GLY A 110 7.34 -3.60 -4.06
C GLY A 110 8.61 -2.78 -3.87
N ILE A 111 9.54 -3.25 -3.05
CA ILE A 111 10.81 -2.55 -2.79
C ILE A 111 11.58 -2.37 -4.10
N ILE A 112 12.07 -1.15 -4.34
CA ILE A 112 12.99 -0.83 -5.41
C ILE A 112 14.42 -1.20 -4.94
N PRO A 113 15.21 -1.96 -5.73
CA PRO A 113 16.61 -2.23 -5.42
C PRO A 113 17.39 -0.92 -5.24
N ARG A 114 18.37 -0.93 -4.35
CA ARG A 114 19.31 0.19 -4.19
C ARG A 114 20.35 0.12 -5.30
N ASN A 115 20.72 1.26 -5.87
CA ASN A 115 21.89 1.30 -6.74
C ASN A 115 23.18 1.15 -5.89
N GLN A 116 24.24 0.64 -6.48
CA GLN A 116 25.57 0.57 -5.84
C GLN A 116 26.29 1.93 -5.86
N GLN A 117 26.03 2.72 -6.89
CA GLN A 117 26.54 4.07 -7.10
C GLN A 117 25.38 4.99 -7.53
N PRO A 118 25.51 6.32 -7.38
CA PRO A 118 24.55 7.26 -7.95
C PRO A 118 24.42 7.13 -9.48
N PRO A 119 23.30 7.54 -10.11
CA PRO A 119 23.18 7.58 -11.57
C PRO A 119 24.17 8.58 -12.17
N ASP A 120 24.78 8.24 -13.30
CA ASP A 120 25.70 9.13 -14.00
C ASP A 120 24.96 10.32 -14.63
N PRO A 121 25.47 11.56 -14.50
CA PRO A 121 24.77 12.76 -14.96
C PRO A 121 24.69 12.87 -16.49
N GLU A 122 25.50 12.12 -17.23
CA GLU A 122 25.52 12.12 -18.71
C GLU A 122 24.34 11.34 -19.29
N ASP A 123 24.06 10.11 -18.81
CA ASP A 123 22.86 9.33 -19.14
C ASP A 123 21.55 10.06 -18.78
N GLU A 124 21.60 10.92 -17.75
CA GLU A 124 20.45 11.66 -17.26
C GLU A 124 20.15 12.93 -18.09
N ALA A 125 21.14 13.46 -18.83
CA ALA A 125 21.06 14.69 -19.61
C ALA A 125 20.16 14.58 -20.86
N GLU A 126 20.12 13.43 -21.53
CA GLU A 126 19.24 13.20 -22.70
C GLU A 126 17.75 13.34 -22.37
N GLY A 127 17.37 13.18 -21.09
CA GLY A 127 16.00 13.35 -20.61
C GLY A 127 15.67 14.75 -20.07
N SER A 128 16.64 15.68 -20.04
CA SER A 128 16.54 16.94 -19.32
C SER A 128 16.61 18.13 -20.28
N VAL A 129 15.47 18.80 -20.51
CA VAL A 129 15.43 20.05 -21.30
C VAL A 129 15.91 21.22 -20.44
N VAL A 130 17.22 21.25 -20.15
CA VAL A 130 17.88 22.39 -19.50
C VAL A 130 18.34 23.35 -20.59
N SER A 131 17.74 24.54 -20.63
CA SER A 131 18.17 25.63 -21.52
C SER A 131 19.58 26.06 -21.14
N SER A 132 20.56 25.75 -21.99
CA SER A 132 21.99 25.94 -21.74
C SER A 132 22.47 27.32 -22.17
N ASP A 133 22.02 28.38 -21.48
CA ASP A 133 22.41 29.78 -21.73
C ASP A 133 23.08 30.43 -20.50
N TRP A 134 24.17 29.84 -19.99
CA TRP A 134 25.06 30.48 -19.03
C TRP A 134 26.54 30.13 -19.27
N PRO A 135 27.29 30.98 -19.99
CA PRO A 135 28.72 30.79 -20.19
C PRO A 135 29.50 31.33 -18.97
N GLY A 136 30.05 30.47 -18.11
CA GLY A 136 31.00 30.94 -17.08
C GLY A 136 31.23 30.13 -15.80
N SER A 137 30.82 28.87 -15.66
CA SER A 137 31.12 28.09 -14.44
C SER A 137 32.25 27.08 -14.67
N LEU A 138 33.45 27.38 -14.15
CA LEU A 138 34.54 26.40 -14.04
C LEU A 138 34.26 25.43 -12.86
N GLY A 139 34.41 24.14 -13.11
CA GLY A 139 34.95 23.20 -12.12
C GLY A 139 34.03 22.72 -10.99
N VAL A 140 32.71 22.96 -11.04
CA VAL A 140 31.78 22.29 -10.12
C VAL A 140 31.50 20.87 -10.63
N ALA A 141 31.90 19.85 -9.88
CA ALA A 141 31.53 18.46 -10.19
C ALA A 141 29.99 18.36 -10.30
N PRO A 142 29.45 17.72 -11.34
CA PRO A 142 28.02 17.76 -11.64
C PRO A 142 27.18 17.22 -10.47
N SER A 143 26.59 18.14 -9.71
CA SER A 143 25.74 17.81 -8.57
C SER A 143 24.42 17.23 -9.08
N ILE A 144 24.14 15.97 -8.73
CA ILE A 144 22.94 15.26 -9.14
C ILE A 144 21.69 16.10 -8.84
N PRO A 145 20.91 16.51 -9.86
CA PRO A 145 19.74 17.35 -9.66
C PRO A 145 18.78 16.75 -8.62
N PRO A 146 18.28 17.51 -7.63
CA PRO A 146 17.42 16.98 -6.58
C PRO A 146 16.10 16.43 -7.14
N THR A 147 15.69 16.89 -8.33
CA THR A 147 14.53 16.40 -9.06
C THR A 147 14.80 16.25 -10.55
N LYS A 148 14.16 15.25 -11.17
CA LYS A 148 14.07 15.06 -12.63
C LYS A 148 12.60 15.03 -13.04
N ASP A 149 12.28 15.43 -14.26
CA ASP A 149 10.93 15.30 -14.81
C ASP A 149 10.81 14.04 -15.69
N VAL A 150 9.76 13.26 -15.46
CA VAL A 150 9.51 11.97 -16.15
C VAL A 150 8.11 12.00 -16.76
N LYS A 151 8.00 11.73 -18.07
CA LYS A 151 6.70 11.68 -18.75
C LYS A 151 5.96 10.39 -18.40
N VAL A 152 4.69 10.51 -18.00
CA VAL A 152 3.77 9.40 -17.74
C VAL A 152 2.45 9.71 -18.42
N ASN A 153 2.04 8.88 -19.39
CA ASN A 153 0.81 9.07 -20.18
C ASN A 153 0.66 10.50 -20.73
N GLY A 154 1.76 11.04 -21.27
CA GLY A 154 1.83 12.42 -21.81
C GLY A 154 2.05 13.52 -20.77
N VAL A 155 1.83 13.27 -19.47
CA VAL A 155 1.98 14.26 -18.40
C VAL A 155 3.39 14.22 -17.81
N ALA A 156 4.05 15.38 -17.70
CA ALA A 156 5.34 15.48 -17.02
C ALA A 156 5.16 15.39 -15.49
N ILE A 157 5.86 14.46 -14.85
CA ILE A 157 5.82 14.22 -13.41
C ILE A 157 7.22 14.43 -12.82
N LYS A 158 7.36 15.42 -11.95
CA LYS A 158 8.58 15.65 -11.16
C LYS A 158 8.81 14.53 -10.14
N VAL A 159 9.94 13.85 -10.24
CA VAL A 159 10.42 12.82 -9.31
C VAL A 159 11.60 13.34 -8.49
N LYS A 160 11.68 12.96 -7.20
CA LYS A 160 12.77 13.36 -6.29
C LYS A 160 13.87 12.30 -6.24
N TYR A 161 15.13 12.72 -6.13
CA TYR A 161 16.25 11.80 -5.85
C TYR A 161 16.13 11.16 -4.45
N CYS A 162 16.73 10.00 -4.25
CA CYS A 162 16.83 9.34 -2.95
C CYS A 162 18.31 9.04 -2.65
N GLN A 163 18.93 9.87 -1.83
CA GLN A 163 20.31 9.68 -1.37
C GLN A 163 20.51 8.30 -0.72
N THR A 164 19.59 7.87 0.16
CA THR A 164 19.67 6.59 0.88
C THR A 164 19.66 5.35 -0.03
N CYS A 165 18.99 5.41 -1.18
CA CYS A 165 18.89 4.29 -2.13
C CYS A 165 19.68 4.54 -3.43
N MET A 166 20.36 5.70 -3.53
CA MET A 166 21.13 6.20 -4.67
C MET A 166 20.39 6.14 -6.01
N LEU A 167 19.10 6.52 -6.04
CA LEU A 167 18.26 6.43 -7.24
C LEU A 167 17.26 7.59 -7.35
N TYR A 168 16.93 7.97 -8.59
CA TYR A 168 15.71 8.75 -8.85
C TYR A 168 14.49 7.89 -8.59
N ARG A 169 13.61 8.33 -7.69
CA ARG A 169 12.43 7.55 -7.29
C ARG A 169 11.51 7.40 -8.51
N PRO A 170 11.17 6.17 -8.96
CA PRO A 170 10.21 6.00 -10.05
C PRO A 170 8.88 6.71 -9.77
N PRO A 171 8.06 7.04 -10.79
CA PRO A 171 6.75 7.62 -10.56
C PRO A 171 5.92 6.79 -9.56
N ARG A 172 5.25 7.46 -8.62
CA ARG A 172 4.52 6.88 -7.46
C ARG A 172 5.40 6.15 -6.42
N CYS A 173 6.72 6.11 -6.57
CA CYS A 173 7.64 5.56 -5.56
C CYS A 173 7.96 6.59 -4.48
N SER A 174 7.98 6.17 -3.22
CA SER A 174 8.47 6.99 -2.09
C SER A 174 9.40 6.20 -1.17
N HIS A 175 10.30 6.91 -0.50
CA HIS A 175 11.19 6.32 0.50
C HIS A 175 10.48 6.31 1.86
N CYS A 176 10.27 5.13 2.43
CA CYS A 176 9.84 4.98 3.82
C CYS A 176 11.07 4.93 4.72
N SER A 177 11.24 5.93 5.59
CA SER A 177 12.34 5.98 6.56
C SER A 177 12.26 4.88 7.63
N ILE A 178 11.05 4.46 8.02
CA ILE A 178 10.82 3.39 9.01
C ILE A 178 11.37 2.05 8.48
N CYS A 179 10.90 1.63 7.30
CA CYS A 179 11.41 0.44 6.63
C CYS A 179 12.80 0.64 6.00
N ASN A 180 13.31 1.87 5.93
CA ASN A 180 14.53 2.28 5.23
C ASN A 180 14.59 1.69 3.79
N ASN A 181 13.59 2.00 2.96
CA ASN A 181 13.52 1.55 1.56
C ASN A 181 12.67 2.46 0.68
N CYS A 182 13.00 2.52 -0.61
CA CYS A 182 12.09 2.97 -1.66
C CYS A 182 11.06 1.87 -2.02
N VAL A 183 9.78 2.22 -2.09
CA VAL A 183 8.67 1.29 -2.38
C VAL A 183 7.86 1.77 -3.59
N ASP A 184 7.69 0.92 -4.61
CA ASP A 184 6.88 1.14 -5.82
C ASP A 184 5.40 1.31 -5.45
N ARG A 185 4.74 2.34 -6.03
CA ARG A 185 3.37 2.76 -5.69
C ARG A 185 3.15 2.79 -4.16
N PHE A 186 4.00 3.52 -3.45
CA PHE A 186 3.94 3.61 -1.98
C PHE A 186 2.62 4.26 -1.55
N ASP A 187 1.90 3.58 -0.66
CA ASP A 187 0.63 4.08 -0.15
C ASP A 187 0.79 4.67 1.26
N HIS A 188 1.23 3.86 2.22
CA HIS A 188 1.59 4.30 3.56
C HIS A 188 2.45 3.23 4.27
N HIS A 189 3.04 3.57 5.42
CA HIS A 189 3.55 2.57 6.36
C HIS A 189 2.46 2.27 7.40
N CYS A 190 2.08 1.01 7.56
CA CYS A 190 0.96 0.61 8.40
C CYS A 190 1.46 -0.09 9.66
N PRO A 191 1.35 0.53 10.86
CA PRO A 191 1.74 -0.12 12.11
C PRO A 191 0.95 -1.39 12.38
N TRP A 192 -0.35 -1.45 12.05
CA TRP A 192 -1.21 -2.61 12.33
C TRP A 192 -0.85 -3.88 11.56
N VAL A 193 -0.28 -3.75 10.35
CA VAL A 193 0.30 -4.89 9.61
C VAL A 193 1.83 -4.95 9.72
N GLY A 194 2.46 -4.03 10.47
CA GLY A 194 3.90 -3.99 10.70
C GLY A 194 4.76 -3.86 9.43
N GLN A 195 4.25 -3.26 8.35
CA GLN A 195 4.85 -3.26 7.01
C GLN A 195 4.36 -2.07 6.17
N CYS A 196 5.14 -1.68 5.16
CA CYS A 196 4.70 -0.74 4.12
C CYS A 196 3.59 -1.34 3.25
N ILE A 197 2.58 -0.55 2.93
CA ILE A 197 1.60 -0.85 1.89
C ILE A 197 2.08 -0.23 0.58
N GLY A 198 2.15 -1.05 -0.47
CA GLY A 198 2.61 -0.66 -1.79
C GLY A 198 2.11 -1.60 -2.89
N LYS A 199 2.64 -1.44 -4.11
CA LYS A 199 2.16 -2.10 -5.34
C LYS A 199 1.88 -3.59 -5.24
N ARG A 200 2.67 -4.35 -4.47
CA ARG A 200 2.65 -5.82 -4.45
C ARG A 200 1.78 -6.42 -3.34
N ASN A 201 1.38 -5.64 -2.34
CA ASN A 201 0.53 -6.08 -1.22
C ASN A 201 -0.77 -5.27 -1.05
N TYR A 202 -0.94 -4.12 -1.74
CA TYR A 202 -2.15 -3.28 -1.65
C TYR A 202 -3.48 -4.04 -1.86
N ARG A 203 -3.56 -4.97 -2.83
CA ARG A 203 -4.76 -5.82 -3.01
C ARG A 203 -5.10 -6.62 -1.75
N PHE A 204 -4.09 -7.26 -1.12
CA PHE A 204 -4.31 -8.04 0.10
C PHE A 204 -4.65 -7.15 1.29
N PHE A 205 -4.05 -5.94 1.37
CA PHE A 205 -4.39 -4.95 2.39
C PHE A 205 -5.86 -4.54 2.29
N PHE A 206 -6.35 -4.19 1.09
CA PHE A 206 -7.76 -3.82 0.89
C PHE A 206 -8.69 -4.99 1.21
N MET A 207 -8.37 -6.20 0.74
CA MET A 207 -9.14 -7.42 1.07
C MET A 207 -9.14 -7.68 2.58
N PHE A 208 -8.02 -7.45 3.28
CA PHE A 208 -7.90 -7.62 4.73
C PHE A 208 -8.80 -6.64 5.49
N ILE A 209 -8.75 -5.34 5.22
CA ILE A 209 -9.57 -4.35 5.93
C ILE A 209 -11.06 -4.54 5.65
N SER A 210 -11.44 -4.81 4.38
CA SER A 210 -12.83 -5.05 4.01
C SER A 210 -13.38 -6.35 4.61
N SER A 211 -12.61 -7.44 4.62
CA SER A 211 -13.01 -8.70 5.29
C SER A 211 -13.10 -8.53 6.80
N THR A 212 -12.22 -7.72 7.41
CA THR A 212 -12.29 -7.37 8.84
C THR A 212 -13.56 -6.58 9.14
N THR A 213 -13.92 -5.58 8.34
CA THR A 213 -15.20 -4.86 8.47
C THR A 213 -16.39 -5.82 8.36
N LEU A 214 -16.40 -6.70 7.35
CA LEU A 214 -17.47 -7.69 7.18
C LEU A 214 -17.55 -8.67 8.36
N LEU A 215 -16.42 -9.08 8.94
CA LEU A 215 -16.37 -9.97 10.11
C LEU A 215 -16.90 -9.25 11.37
N CYS A 216 -16.58 -7.97 11.55
CA CYS A 216 -17.17 -7.14 12.60
C CYS A 216 -18.69 -7.01 12.42
N LEU A 217 -19.18 -6.71 11.22
CA LEU A 217 -20.61 -6.63 10.92
C LEU A 217 -21.32 -7.97 11.12
N TYR A 218 -20.69 -9.08 10.77
CA TYR A 218 -21.21 -10.43 11.02
C TYR A 218 -21.42 -10.67 12.52
N VAL A 219 -20.37 -10.47 13.33
CA VAL A 219 -20.43 -10.66 14.79
C VAL A 219 -21.40 -9.66 15.45
N PHE A 220 -21.48 -8.42 14.97
CA PHE A 220 -22.45 -7.41 15.39
C PHE A 220 -23.89 -7.89 15.18
N VAL A 221 -24.25 -8.27 13.94
CA VAL A 221 -25.61 -8.70 13.57
C VAL A 221 -26.02 -9.94 14.35
N PHE A 222 -25.20 -10.98 14.41
CA PHE A 222 -25.55 -12.21 15.14
C PHE A 222 -25.58 -12.01 16.66
N SER A 223 -24.83 -11.05 17.22
CA SER A 223 -24.96 -10.68 18.63
C SER A 223 -26.26 -9.93 18.92
N ILE A 224 -26.74 -9.08 17.98
CA ILE A 224 -28.07 -8.46 18.08
C ILE A 224 -29.17 -9.54 17.98
N VAL A 225 -29.10 -10.43 16.99
CA VAL A 225 -30.07 -11.53 16.82
C VAL A 225 -30.17 -12.37 18.10
N ASN A 226 -29.03 -12.67 18.75
CA ASN A 226 -29.01 -13.38 20.03
C ASN A 226 -29.73 -12.60 21.15
N LEU A 227 -29.50 -11.29 21.29
CA LEU A 227 -30.22 -10.48 22.28
C LEU A 227 -31.71 -10.38 21.97
N SER A 228 -32.09 -10.17 20.71
CA SER A 228 -33.50 -10.16 20.28
C SER A 228 -34.21 -11.49 20.58
N LYS A 229 -33.53 -12.62 20.37
CA LYS A 229 -34.00 -13.95 20.77
C LYS A 229 -34.20 -14.05 22.29
N ILE A 230 -33.18 -13.71 23.09
CA ILE A 230 -33.26 -13.72 24.56
C ILE A 230 -34.41 -12.83 25.08
N MET A 231 -34.61 -11.65 24.48
CA MET A 231 -35.73 -10.75 24.81
C MET A 231 -37.09 -11.39 24.48
N SER A 232 -37.21 -12.04 23.32
CA SER A 232 -38.44 -12.71 22.88
C SER A 232 -38.76 -13.94 23.73
N THR A 233 -37.82 -14.88 23.87
CA THR A 233 -37.99 -16.16 24.59
C THR A 233 -38.25 -15.97 26.09
N HIS A 234 -37.75 -14.90 26.71
CA HIS A 234 -37.99 -14.58 28.13
C HIS A 234 -38.92 -13.40 28.37
N HIS A 235 -39.57 -12.85 27.34
CA HIS A 235 -40.43 -11.66 27.39
C HIS A 235 -39.84 -10.53 28.27
N CYS A 236 -38.56 -10.20 28.05
CA CYS A 236 -37.79 -9.33 28.94
C CYS A 236 -37.21 -8.09 28.26
N SER A 237 -36.96 -7.04 29.05
CA SER A 237 -36.34 -5.80 28.58
C SER A 237 -34.88 -6.01 28.15
N LEU A 238 -34.39 -5.11 27.29
CA LEU A 238 -33.01 -5.14 26.78
C LEU A 238 -31.97 -5.22 27.90
N TRP A 239 -32.15 -4.47 28.99
CA TRP A 239 -31.26 -4.53 30.16
C TRP A 239 -31.19 -5.92 30.79
N LYS A 240 -32.32 -6.61 30.93
CA LYS A 240 -32.37 -7.98 31.48
C LYS A 240 -31.79 -9.02 30.49
N ALA A 241 -31.93 -8.79 29.18
CA ALA A 241 -31.28 -9.60 28.15
C ALA A 241 -29.75 -9.41 28.13
N LEU A 242 -29.28 -8.17 28.28
CA LEU A 242 -27.85 -7.84 28.43
C LEU A 242 -27.27 -8.43 29.72
N SER A 243 -28.00 -8.43 30.83
CA SER A 243 -27.58 -9.13 32.06
C SER A 243 -27.51 -10.66 31.89
N LYS A 244 -28.33 -11.24 31.00
CA LYS A 244 -28.29 -12.67 30.64
C LYS A 244 -27.17 -13.02 29.66
N SER A 245 -26.86 -12.13 28.71
CA SER A 245 -25.75 -12.29 27.75
C SER A 245 -24.88 -11.04 27.71
N PRO A 246 -24.02 -10.82 28.74
CA PRO A 246 -23.11 -9.68 28.76
C PRO A 246 -22.10 -9.74 27.61
N ALA A 247 -21.73 -10.95 27.16
CA ALA A 247 -20.87 -11.17 26.00
C ALA A 247 -21.47 -10.55 24.72
N SER A 248 -22.77 -10.69 24.47
CA SER A 248 -23.41 -10.05 23.31
C SER A 248 -23.36 -8.53 23.39
N GLY A 249 -23.57 -7.94 24.59
CA GLY A 249 -23.45 -6.49 24.78
C GLY A 249 -22.03 -5.96 24.53
N ILE A 250 -21.03 -6.63 25.09
CA ILE A 250 -19.61 -6.31 24.89
C ILE A 250 -19.24 -6.42 23.39
N LEU A 251 -19.66 -7.50 22.73
CA LEU A 251 -19.39 -7.71 21.32
C LEU A 251 -20.06 -6.67 20.43
N ILE A 252 -21.31 -6.30 20.69
CA ILE A 252 -22.01 -5.22 19.94
C ILE A 252 -21.28 -3.90 20.07
N LEU A 253 -20.89 -3.49 21.28
CA LEU A 253 -20.15 -2.25 21.50
C LEU A 253 -18.77 -2.29 20.81
N TYR A 254 -18.03 -3.38 20.97
CA TYR A 254 -16.72 -3.56 20.37
C TYR A 254 -16.78 -3.53 18.83
N THR A 255 -17.66 -4.34 18.23
CA THR A 255 -17.74 -4.43 16.76
C THR A 255 -18.33 -3.18 16.14
N PHE A 256 -19.23 -2.45 16.82
CA PHE A 256 -19.67 -1.13 16.37
C PHE A 256 -18.50 -0.14 16.27
N LEU A 257 -17.70 -0.02 17.34
CA LEU A 257 -16.54 0.89 17.37
C LEU A 257 -15.50 0.49 16.32
N VAL A 258 -15.15 -0.80 16.21
CA VAL A 258 -14.18 -1.28 15.22
C VAL A 258 -14.72 -1.14 13.79
N ALA A 259 -16.00 -1.44 13.53
CA ALA A 259 -16.60 -1.28 12.21
C ALA A 259 -16.67 0.20 11.79
N TRP A 260 -16.85 1.14 12.72
CA TRP A 260 -16.78 2.57 12.41
C TRP A 260 -15.41 2.97 11.84
N PHE A 261 -14.32 2.64 12.55
CA PHE A 261 -12.96 3.01 12.10
C PHE A 261 -12.48 2.19 10.90
N VAL A 262 -12.62 0.86 10.92
CA VAL A 262 -12.12 -0.02 9.85
C VAL A 262 -13.03 0.02 8.61
N GLY A 263 -14.35 0.22 8.80
CA GLY A 263 -15.29 0.47 7.71
C GLY A 263 -15.07 1.83 7.05
N GLY A 264 -14.83 2.89 7.84
CA GLY A 264 -14.41 4.19 7.31
C GLY A 264 -13.12 4.12 6.50
N LEU A 265 -12.11 3.39 7.00
CA LEU A 265 -10.86 3.12 6.28
C LEU A 265 -11.11 2.32 4.98
N THR A 266 -12.00 1.33 5.00
CA THR A 266 -12.39 0.55 3.81
C THR A 266 -13.06 1.44 2.76
N GLY A 267 -13.99 2.32 3.16
CA GLY A 267 -14.63 3.29 2.27
C GLY A 267 -13.63 4.28 1.67
N PHE A 268 -12.69 4.80 2.46
CA PHE A 268 -11.61 5.67 1.99
C PHE A 268 -10.72 4.97 0.95
N HIS A 269 -10.26 3.75 1.22
CA HIS A 269 -9.44 3.02 0.25
C HIS A 269 -10.24 2.58 -1.00
N LEU A 270 -11.56 2.39 -0.89
CA LEU A 270 -12.42 2.18 -2.06
C LEU A 270 -12.45 3.43 -2.95
N TYR A 271 -12.61 4.63 -2.37
CA TYR A 271 -12.49 5.89 -3.10
C TYR A 271 -11.12 6.04 -3.80
N LEU A 272 -10.03 5.71 -3.10
CA LEU A 272 -8.67 5.74 -3.68
C LEU A 272 -8.51 4.75 -4.84
N ILE A 273 -9.08 3.54 -4.73
CA ILE A 273 -9.12 2.57 -5.84
C ILE A 273 -9.88 3.14 -7.02
N LEU A 274 -11.12 3.61 -6.82
CA LEU A 274 -11.99 4.09 -7.90
C LEU A 274 -11.41 5.34 -8.60
N THR A 275 -10.59 6.15 -7.91
CA THR A 275 -9.90 7.33 -8.49
C THR A 275 -8.45 7.07 -8.93
N ASN A 276 -7.93 5.85 -8.79
CA ASN A 276 -6.54 5.44 -9.03
C ASN A 276 -5.49 6.31 -8.30
N GLN A 277 -5.74 6.59 -7.03
CA GLN A 277 -4.82 7.33 -6.16
C GLN A 277 -4.24 6.40 -5.08
N THR A 278 -3.07 6.75 -4.57
CA THR A 278 -2.59 6.25 -3.28
C THR A 278 -2.96 7.24 -2.18
N THR A 279 -2.97 6.76 -0.94
CA THR A 279 -3.08 7.56 0.28
C THR A 279 -2.05 8.69 0.29
N TYR A 280 -0.79 8.38 -0.06
CA TYR A 280 0.31 9.34 -0.17
C TYR A 280 0.06 10.46 -1.20
N GLU A 281 -0.46 10.11 -2.39
CA GLU A 281 -0.76 11.08 -3.46
C GLU A 281 -1.95 11.98 -3.08
N ASN A 282 -2.99 11.40 -2.46
CA ASN A 282 -4.17 12.12 -1.99
C ASN A 282 -3.82 13.12 -0.87
N PHE A 283 -3.06 12.71 0.16
CA PHE A 283 -2.65 13.58 1.26
C PHE A 283 -1.66 14.69 0.85
N ARG A 284 -0.92 14.54 -0.25
CA ARG A 284 -0.10 15.61 -0.84
C ARG A 284 -0.81 16.37 -1.96
N TYR A 285 -2.13 16.22 -2.10
CA TYR A 285 -2.95 16.94 -3.07
C TYR A 285 -2.40 16.87 -4.51
N ARG A 286 -1.75 15.76 -4.87
CA ARG A 286 -0.92 15.67 -6.09
C ARG A 286 -1.72 15.81 -7.39
N TYR A 287 -3.04 15.64 -7.31
CA TYR A 287 -4.02 15.80 -8.38
C TYR A 287 -5.07 16.88 -8.06
N ASP A 288 -4.88 17.70 -7.02
CA ASP A 288 -5.73 18.88 -6.87
C ASP A 288 -5.51 19.80 -8.07
N ARG A 289 -6.60 20.18 -8.73
CA ARG A 289 -6.62 20.96 -9.99
C ARG A 289 -5.81 20.37 -11.15
N ARG A 290 -5.34 19.12 -11.08
CA ARG A 290 -4.56 18.45 -12.13
C ARG A 290 -5.15 17.08 -12.46
N MET A 291 -5.25 16.74 -13.75
CA MET A 291 -5.74 15.43 -14.16
C MET A 291 -4.84 14.30 -13.63
N ASN A 292 -5.44 13.25 -13.03
CA ASN A 292 -4.69 12.06 -12.62
C ASN A 292 -4.32 11.22 -13.86
N PRO A 293 -3.05 11.13 -14.27
CA PRO A 293 -2.64 10.39 -15.47
C PRO A 293 -2.76 8.87 -15.32
N TYR A 294 -3.00 8.35 -14.10
CA TYR A 294 -3.22 6.93 -13.85
C TYR A 294 -4.71 6.52 -13.89
N ASN A 295 -5.64 7.49 -13.89
CA ASN A 295 -7.06 7.19 -13.88
C ASN A 295 -7.52 6.61 -15.24
N ARG A 296 -8.15 5.42 -15.21
CA ARG A 296 -8.69 4.70 -16.38
C ARG A 296 -10.20 4.49 -16.28
N GLY A 297 -10.89 5.36 -15.54
CA GLY A 297 -12.28 5.17 -15.15
C GLY A 297 -12.42 4.16 -14.01
N TRP A 298 -13.52 4.27 -13.25
CA TRP A 298 -13.72 3.53 -12.00
C TRP A 298 -13.60 2.01 -12.17
N ALA A 299 -14.16 1.45 -13.26
CA ALA A 299 -14.10 0.03 -13.57
C ALA A 299 -12.69 -0.42 -13.96
N GLY A 300 -11.99 0.35 -14.81
CA GLY A 300 -10.62 0.06 -15.21
C GLY A 300 -9.64 0.09 -14.04
N ASN A 301 -9.83 1.03 -13.11
CA ASN A 301 -9.03 1.14 -11.89
C ASN A 301 -9.29 -0.03 -10.92
N ALA A 302 -10.55 -0.42 -10.73
CA ALA A 302 -10.91 -1.59 -9.93
C ALA A 302 -10.33 -2.88 -10.53
N LEU A 303 -10.44 -3.07 -11.85
CA LEU A 303 -9.87 -4.22 -12.56
C LEU A 303 -8.34 -4.29 -12.42
N GLU A 304 -7.66 -3.13 -12.48
CA GLU A 304 -6.22 -3.03 -12.25
C GLU A 304 -5.82 -3.53 -10.86
N ILE A 305 -6.58 -3.19 -9.81
CA ILE A 305 -6.28 -3.62 -8.44
C ILE A 305 -6.66 -5.09 -8.21
N PHE A 306 -7.87 -5.49 -8.58
CA PHE A 306 -8.42 -6.80 -8.20
C PHE A 306 -8.02 -7.92 -9.15
N CYS A 307 -7.97 -7.68 -10.45
CA CYS A 307 -7.83 -8.74 -11.47
C CYS A 307 -6.45 -8.79 -12.14
N SER A 308 -5.59 -7.77 -11.96
CA SER A 308 -4.24 -7.82 -12.54
C SER A 308 -3.32 -8.85 -11.87
N ARG A 309 -2.29 -9.27 -12.60
CA ARG A 309 -1.20 -10.12 -12.09
C ARG A 309 -0.30 -9.29 -11.18
N ILE A 310 -0.04 -9.76 -9.96
CA ILE A 310 0.96 -9.11 -9.09
C ILE A 310 2.34 -9.24 -9.76
N PRO A 311 3.09 -8.15 -9.97
CA PRO A 311 4.43 -8.24 -10.54
C PRO A 311 5.36 -9.08 -9.67
N PRO A 312 6.44 -9.66 -10.23
CA PRO A 312 7.50 -10.32 -9.46
C PRO A 312 8.20 -9.31 -8.51
N SER A 313 9.04 -9.80 -7.60
CA SER A 313 9.88 -8.89 -6.83
C SER A 313 10.98 -8.37 -7.75
N ARG A 314 11.39 -7.11 -7.54
CA ARG A 314 12.61 -6.57 -8.15
C ARG A 314 13.88 -7.01 -7.41
N ASN A 315 13.75 -7.62 -6.22
CA ASN A 315 14.86 -8.08 -5.39
C ASN A 315 14.81 -9.60 -5.26
N ASN A 316 15.88 -10.30 -5.62
CA ASN A 316 16.03 -11.72 -5.34
C ASN A 316 16.66 -11.93 -3.95
N PHE A 317 15.86 -11.74 -2.89
CA PHE A 317 16.34 -11.81 -1.51
C PHE A 317 17.05 -13.13 -1.12
N ARG A 318 16.90 -14.19 -1.92
CA ARG A 318 17.47 -15.53 -1.65
C ARG A 318 18.72 -15.83 -2.49
N GLU A 319 19.09 -14.93 -3.40
CA GLU A 319 20.33 -14.95 -4.17
C GLU A 319 21.56 -15.00 -3.28
N LYS A 320 22.62 -15.68 -3.73
CA LYS A 320 23.92 -15.64 -3.08
C LYS A 320 24.61 -14.33 -3.46
N VAL A 321 25.22 -13.67 -2.49
CA VAL A 321 25.98 -12.43 -2.69
C VAL A 321 27.43 -12.73 -2.32
N GLU A 322 28.34 -12.37 -3.22
CA GLU A 322 29.76 -12.29 -2.89
C GLU A 322 29.96 -11.00 -2.09
N VAL A 323 30.38 -11.14 -0.84
CA VAL A 323 30.53 -10.01 0.09
C VAL A 323 32.01 -9.88 0.37
N ASP A 324 32.56 -8.70 0.09
CA ASP A 324 33.93 -8.35 0.50
C ASP A 324 34.03 -8.46 2.02
N PRO A 325 35.01 -9.21 2.58
CA PRO A 325 35.25 -9.29 4.02
C PRO A 325 35.32 -7.93 4.72
N ALA A 326 35.73 -6.85 4.03
CA ALA A 326 35.75 -5.50 4.56
C ALA A 326 34.34 -4.92 4.86
N GLU A 327 33.33 -5.19 4.02
CA GLU A 327 31.94 -4.77 4.30
C GLU A 327 31.35 -5.52 5.51
N ILE A 328 31.72 -6.79 5.71
CA ILE A 328 31.24 -7.59 6.85
C ILE A 328 31.75 -7.00 8.17
N PHE A 329 33.06 -6.66 8.22
CA PHE A 329 33.68 -6.12 9.42
C PHE A 329 33.05 -4.78 9.84
N ASN A 330 32.91 -3.84 8.90
CA ASN A 330 32.31 -2.52 9.16
C ASN A 330 30.86 -2.61 9.67
N ASN A 331 30.05 -3.53 9.12
CA ASN A 331 28.69 -3.76 9.60
C ASN A 331 28.68 -4.39 11.01
N SER A 332 29.62 -5.30 11.32
CA SER A 332 29.69 -5.97 12.64
C SER A 332 30.01 -5.00 13.79
N VAL A 333 30.87 -4.00 13.56
CA VAL A 333 31.21 -2.97 14.57
C VAL A 333 29.98 -2.11 14.91
N SER A 334 29.14 -1.81 13.91
CA SER A 334 27.87 -1.11 14.10
C SER A 334 26.89 -1.92 14.98
N TYR A 335 26.85 -3.24 14.81
CA TYR A 335 26.05 -4.13 15.68
C TYR A 335 26.59 -4.22 17.11
N MET A 336 27.91 -4.21 17.33
CA MET A 336 28.48 -4.22 18.68
C MET A 336 28.20 -2.93 19.46
N HIS A 337 28.20 -1.76 18.78
CA HIS A 337 27.90 -0.49 19.44
C HIS A 337 26.41 -0.35 19.84
N ALA A 338 25.51 -1.11 19.23
CA ALA A 338 24.09 -1.18 19.60
C ALA A 338 23.79 -2.13 20.79
N MET A 339 24.80 -2.81 21.33
CA MET A 339 24.67 -3.88 22.33
C MET A 339 25.44 -3.58 23.64
N ASN A 340 25.53 -2.31 24.06
CA ASN A 340 26.04 -1.96 25.40
C ASN A 340 24.89 -1.57 26.35
N PRO A 341 24.59 -2.35 27.41
CA PRO A 341 23.43 -2.13 28.26
C PRO A 341 23.76 -1.47 29.62
N GLU A 342 23.78 -0.13 29.70
CA GLU A 342 23.80 0.59 30.98
C GLU A 342 22.66 1.63 31.11
N LEU A 343 21.65 1.22 31.90
CA LEU A 343 20.60 1.94 32.63
C LEU A 343 19.84 3.19 32.07
N PRO A 344 18.57 3.37 32.49
CA PRO A 344 17.63 4.23 31.78
C PRO A 344 17.59 5.68 32.31
N LYS A 345 17.45 6.64 31.39
CA LYS A 345 16.85 7.93 31.72
C LYS A 345 15.40 7.97 31.26
N ILE A 346 14.50 7.94 32.23
CA ILE A 346 13.11 8.35 32.04
C ILE A 346 13.11 9.88 31.85
N SER A 347 12.93 10.32 30.61
CA SER A 347 12.47 11.68 30.30
C SER A 347 11.51 11.59 29.12
N PHE A 348 10.22 11.65 29.43
CA PHE A 348 9.15 11.64 28.44
C PHE A 348 9.06 13.04 27.82
N ASP A 349 9.79 13.27 26.74
CA ASP A 349 9.83 14.58 26.08
C ASP A 349 9.15 14.56 24.70
N PHE A 350 8.29 15.55 24.45
CA PHE A 350 7.27 15.51 23.41
C PHE A 350 7.82 16.06 22.09
N GLY A 351 8.57 15.23 21.36
CA GLY A 351 9.29 15.59 20.13
C GLY A 351 8.43 15.95 18.90
N MET A 352 7.56 16.97 18.99
CA MET A 352 6.81 17.52 17.85
C MET A 352 7.72 18.20 16.80
N GLY A 353 8.85 18.77 17.21
CA GLY A 353 9.68 19.63 16.34
C GLY A 353 10.25 18.98 15.07
N LYS A 354 10.68 17.71 15.12
CA LYS A 354 11.30 17.05 13.95
C LYS A 354 10.30 16.58 12.88
N ARG A 355 9.01 16.45 13.21
CA ARG A 355 7.96 16.19 12.20
C ARG A 355 7.60 17.44 11.41
N GLN A 356 7.74 18.61 12.01
CA GLN A 356 7.38 19.88 11.40
C GLN A 356 8.37 20.31 10.30
N ALA A 357 9.68 20.15 10.49
CA ALA A 357 10.69 20.57 9.50
C ALA A 357 10.54 19.87 8.13
N VAL A 358 10.51 18.53 8.10
CA VAL A 358 10.39 17.77 6.84
C VAL A 358 9.01 17.94 6.20
N ALA A 359 7.96 18.10 7.02
CA ALA A 359 6.63 18.41 6.50
C ALA A 359 6.55 19.84 5.93
N ALA A 360 7.26 20.81 6.51
CA ALA A 360 7.30 22.19 6.04
C ALA A 360 8.06 22.33 4.72
N GLU A 361 9.18 21.62 4.55
CA GLU A 361 9.90 21.55 3.26
C GLU A 361 9.01 20.98 2.14
N ASP A 362 8.26 19.91 2.41
CA ASP A 362 7.32 19.33 1.43
C ASP A 362 6.01 20.14 1.26
N PHE A 363 5.61 20.98 2.23
CA PHE A 363 4.46 21.90 2.09
C PHE A 363 4.81 23.16 1.31
N ALA A 364 6.00 23.73 1.54
CA ALA A 364 6.52 24.87 0.77
C ALA A 364 6.63 24.52 -0.72
N ASP A 365 6.96 23.28 -1.04
CA ASP A 365 7.01 22.73 -2.41
C ASP A 365 5.65 22.73 -3.13
N ALA A 366 4.54 22.68 -2.39
CA ALA A 366 3.18 22.80 -2.93
C ALA A 366 2.78 24.27 -3.16
N GLN A 367 3.25 25.18 -2.29
CA GLN A 367 2.98 26.61 -2.37
C GLN A 367 3.81 27.29 -3.48
N ASN A 368 5.10 26.95 -3.60
CA ASN A 368 5.97 27.40 -4.69
C ASN A 368 5.48 26.97 -6.08
N GLN A 369 4.79 25.82 -6.18
CA GLN A 369 4.15 25.37 -7.43
C GLN A 369 2.85 26.09 -7.78
N LEU A 370 2.26 26.86 -6.85
CA LEU A 370 1.13 27.75 -7.14
C LEU A 370 1.62 29.14 -7.57
N GLU A 371 2.73 29.63 -7.00
CA GLU A 371 3.30 30.94 -7.33
C GLU A 371 3.98 30.97 -8.71
N GLY A 372 4.54 29.84 -9.17
CA GLY A 372 5.12 29.69 -10.51
C GLY A 372 4.12 29.78 -11.69
N ILE A 373 2.84 30.10 -11.44
CA ILE A 373 1.79 30.31 -12.46
C ILE A 373 1.37 31.80 -12.52
N GLY A 374 1.95 32.67 -11.68
CA GLY A 374 1.69 34.11 -11.66
C GLY A 374 2.31 34.89 -12.82
N GLY A 375 1.93 34.58 -14.06
CA GLY A 375 2.62 35.11 -15.24
C GLY A 375 1.91 35.00 -16.60
N LEU A 376 0.60 35.24 -16.68
CA LEU A 376 -0.07 35.67 -17.92
C LEU A 376 -1.44 36.32 -17.64
N GLU A 377 -1.85 37.20 -18.56
CA GLU A 377 -2.62 38.42 -18.32
C GLU A 377 -4.10 38.31 -17.88
N ARG A 378 -4.53 39.37 -17.20
CA ARG A 378 -5.92 39.74 -16.88
C ARG A 378 -6.86 39.67 -18.08
N CYS A 379 -8.10 39.22 -17.86
CA CYS A 379 -9.28 39.90 -18.39
C CYS A 379 -10.55 39.66 -17.54
N GLY A 380 -11.35 40.70 -17.30
CA GLY A 380 -12.80 40.59 -17.02
C GLY A 380 -13.31 40.32 -15.58
N THR A 381 -13.72 41.39 -14.88
CA THR A 381 -14.75 41.37 -13.81
C THR A 381 -16.17 41.44 -14.43
N GLN A 382 -17.32 41.11 -13.81
CA GLN A 382 -17.79 40.77 -12.44
C GLN A 382 -19.21 40.08 -12.62
N PRO A 383 -20.19 40.09 -11.68
CA PRO A 383 -20.28 39.71 -10.26
C PRO A 383 -21.34 38.57 -10.02
N PRO A 384 -21.66 38.11 -8.78
CA PRO A 384 -22.52 36.93 -8.54
C PRO A 384 -24.02 37.22 -8.36
N ARG A 385 -24.88 36.21 -8.53
CA ARG A 385 -26.31 36.23 -8.11
C ARG A 385 -26.80 34.90 -7.50
N LEU A 386 -27.91 35.01 -6.77
CA LEU A 386 -28.50 34.04 -5.84
C LEU A 386 -29.21 32.84 -6.49
N ALA A 387 -29.52 31.85 -5.64
CA ALA A 387 -30.34 30.67 -5.90
C ALA A 387 -31.83 30.95 -6.19
N TRP A 388 -32.52 30.00 -6.84
CA TRP A 388 -33.70 29.25 -6.32
C TRP A 388 -34.40 28.44 -7.43
N GLU A 389 -34.62 27.12 -7.20
CA GLU A 389 -35.51 26.15 -7.92
C GLU A 389 -35.43 26.05 -9.48
N THR A 390 -35.84 24.98 -10.18
CA THR A 390 -36.79 23.88 -9.89
C THR A 390 -36.40 22.58 -10.63
N LYS A 391 -37.24 21.55 -10.48
CA LYS A 391 -37.16 20.13 -10.85
C LYS A 391 -37.22 19.76 -12.35
N ASP A 392 -36.90 18.48 -12.59
CA ASP A 392 -37.37 17.54 -13.64
C ASP A 392 -36.93 17.71 -15.12
N ASN A 393 -35.94 16.89 -15.55
CA ASN A 393 -36.01 15.99 -16.71
C ASN A 393 -34.71 15.18 -16.87
N TRP A 394 -34.75 13.84 -16.82
CA TRP A 394 -33.58 12.98 -17.10
C TRP A 394 -33.83 11.79 -18.03
N GLU A 395 -35.06 11.61 -18.55
CA GLU A 395 -35.35 10.58 -19.55
C GLU A 395 -35.29 11.14 -20.98
N MET A 396 -34.09 11.07 -21.59
CA MET A 396 -33.83 10.97 -23.04
C MET A 396 -32.35 11.27 -23.31
N ASN A 397 -31.50 10.22 -23.45
CA ASN A 397 -30.29 10.18 -24.31
C ASN A 397 -29.40 8.92 -24.11
N LEU A 398 -29.93 7.78 -23.62
CA LEU A 398 -29.10 6.56 -23.49
C LEU A 398 -28.93 5.79 -24.82
N ASP A 399 -29.95 5.80 -25.69
CA ASP A 399 -29.96 4.98 -26.92
C ASP A 399 -29.14 5.53 -28.10
N ARG A 400 -28.55 6.72 -27.98
CA ARG A 400 -27.83 7.38 -29.09
C ARG A 400 -26.31 7.27 -29.05
N MET A 401 -25.72 6.61 -28.05
CA MET A 401 -24.26 6.43 -27.92
C MET A 401 -23.75 5.02 -28.24
N LEU A 402 -24.61 3.99 -28.32
CA LEU A 402 -24.17 2.58 -28.43
C LEU A 402 -24.03 2.04 -29.87
N ALA A 403 -24.47 2.79 -30.88
CA ALA A 403 -24.44 2.34 -32.28
C ALA A 403 -23.07 2.35 -32.99
N PRO A 404 -22.14 3.30 -32.75
CA PRO A 404 -20.91 3.37 -33.57
C PRO A 404 -19.85 2.31 -33.24
N GLU A 405 -19.75 1.87 -31.98
CA GLU A 405 -18.58 1.11 -31.51
C GLU A 405 -18.66 -0.40 -31.81
N PHE A 406 -19.86 -0.99 -31.89
CA PHE A 406 -20.02 -2.44 -32.13
C PHE A 406 -19.66 -2.88 -33.56
N GLY A 407 -19.78 -2.01 -34.55
CA GLY A 407 -19.55 -2.37 -35.97
C GLY A 407 -18.07 -2.59 -36.34
N VAL A 408 -17.14 -1.98 -35.60
CA VAL A 408 -15.71 -1.98 -35.94
C VAL A 408 -15.03 -3.30 -35.55
N GLN A 409 -15.58 -4.06 -34.60
CA GLN A 409 -14.87 -5.17 -33.96
C GLN A 409 -15.06 -6.54 -34.62
N PHE A 410 -15.98 -6.69 -35.59
CA PHE A 410 -16.32 -7.99 -36.19
C PHE A 410 -16.41 -8.04 -37.73
N GLY A 411 -16.04 -6.98 -38.45
CA GLY A 411 -15.84 -7.03 -39.92
C GLY A 411 -17.07 -7.40 -40.76
N MET A 412 -18.27 -7.11 -40.25
CA MET A 412 -19.55 -7.47 -40.88
C MET A 412 -19.90 -6.51 -42.03
N SER A 413 -20.56 -7.00 -43.08
CA SER A 413 -20.86 -6.15 -44.25
C SER A 413 -22.11 -5.28 -44.05
N PRO A 414 -22.22 -4.10 -44.70
CA PRO A 414 -23.38 -3.21 -44.54
C PRO A 414 -24.73 -3.86 -44.91
N LYS A 415 -24.74 -4.90 -45.75
CA LYS A 415 -25.95 -5.63 -46.16
C LYS A 415 -26.48 -6.58 -45.08
N GLU A 416 -25.66 -6.96 -44.11
CA GLU A 416 -26.04 -7.85 -43.01
C GLU A 416 -26.67 -7.06 -41.86
N LEU A 417 -26.17 -5.86 -41.55
CA LEU A 417 -26.81 -4.96 -40.58
C LEU A 417 -28.25 -4.57 -40.97
N GLN A 418 -28.49 -4.30 -42.26
CA GLN A 418 -29.84 -3.96 -42.76
C GLN A 418 -30.86 -5.07 -42.45
N LYS A 419 -30.47 -6.33 -42.63
CA LYS A 419 -31.32 -7.52 -42.42
C LYS A 419 -31.72 -7.74 -40.96
N ILE A 420 -30.97 -7.20 -39.99
CA ILE A 420 -31.26 -7.34 -38.56
C ILE A 420 -32.31 -6.30 -38.12
N ASN A 421 -32.22 -5.07 -38.64
CA ASN A 421 -33.18 -4.01 -38.33
C ASN A 421 -34.60 -4.30 -38.86
N ASP A 422 -34.71 -4.90 -40.05
CA ASP A 422 -36.02 -5.20 -40.67
C ASP A 422 -36.83 -6.27 -39.91
N VAL A 423 -36.21 -7.04 -39.01
CA VAL A 423 -36.89 -8.06 -38.17
C VAL A 423 -37.58 -7.45 -36.94
N HIS A 424 -37.18 -6.25 -36.50
CA HIS A 424 -37.65 -5.68 -35.24
C HIS A 424 -38.94 -4.83 -35.32
N HIS A 425 -39.50 -4.62 -36.52
CA HIS A 425 -40.64 -3.70 -36.74
C HIS A 425 -42.00 -4.35 -37.04
N SER A 426 -42.18 -5.65 -36.77
CA SER A 426 -43.40 -6.40 -37.15
C SER A 426 -44.15 -7.06 -35.97
N VAL A 427 -44.30 -6.35 -34.85
CA VAL A 427 -45.19 -6.75 -33.73
C VAL A 427 -46.19 -5.61 -33.42
N PRO A 428 -47.52 -5.83 -33.56
CA PRO A 428 -48.53 -4.82 -33.22
C PRO A 428 -48.81 -4.77 -31.69
N PRO A 429 -49.33 -3.65 -31.17
CA PRO A 429 -49.57 -3.49 -29.74
C PRO A 429 -50.79 -4.29 -29.24
N LEU A 430 -50.63 -4.94 -28.09
CA LEU A 430 -51.72 -5.57 -27.34
C LEU A 430 -52.41 -4.53 -26.45
N GLN A 431 -53.74 -4.53 -26.45
CA GLN A 431 -54.56 -3.75 -25.52
C GLN A 431 -54.68 -4.46 -24.16
N ILE A 432 -54.49 -3.70 -23.07
CA ILE A 432 -55.39 -3.52 -21.90
C ILE A 432 -54.64 -2.67 -20.86
#